data_AF-A0A7C4BAP8-F1
#
_entry.id   AF-A0A7C4BAP8-F1
#
_cell.length_a   1.000
_cell.length_b   1.000
_cell.length_c   1.000
_cell.angle_alpha   90.00
_cell.angle_beta   90.00
_cell.angle_gamma   90.00
#
_symmetry.space_group_name_H-M   'P 1'
#
loop_
_entity.id
_entity.type
_entity.pdbx_description
1 polymer ?
#
loop_
_entity_poly.entity_id
_entity_poly.type
_entity_poly.pdbx_seq_one_letter_code
_entity_poly.pdbx_strand_id
1 'polypeptide(L)'
;MASGVKPRRGSRGLPIETLPYKVRIYSNNQVLVPARLVRKLGIQNLRYAVVRIRIQDSVYTLHVKLLRTKYTDSRQFTIPKEIREKHGLSTNSEVEILDIGPPESPSQQATGSGAPG
;
A
#
# COMPACT_ATOMS: atom_id res chain seq x y z
N MET A 1 41.26 3.20 6.75
CA MET A 1 40.68 2.50 7.92
C MET A 1 39.19 2.30 7.66
N ALA A 2 38.72 1.07 7.78
CA ALA A 2 37.40 0.63 7.34
C ALA A 2 36.30 1.00 8.35
N SER A 3 35.32 1.79 7.94
CA SER A 3 34.09 2.03 8.71
C SER A 3 33.02 1.02 8.30
N GLY A 4 33.22 -0.23 8.72
CA GLY A 4 32.25 -1.31 8.58
C GLY A 4 31.07 -1.11 9.53
N VAL A 5 30.10 -0.26 9.15
CA VAL A 5 28.79 -0.25 9.81
C VAL A 5 28.00 -1.42 9.26
N LYS A 6 28.10 -2.57 9.93
CA LYS A 6 27.25 -3.75 9.70
C LYS A 6 25.82 -3.39 10.15
N PRO A 7 24.83 -3.22 9.26
CA PRO A 7 23.47 -2.95 9.70
C PRO A 7 22.91 -4.21 10.40
N ARG A 8 22.48 -4.02 11.65
CA ARG A 8 21.83 -5.04 12.47
C ARG A 8 20.60 -5.57 11.73
N ARG A 9 20.55 -6.89 11.50
CA ARG A 9 19.40 -7.64 10.96
C ARG A 9 18.24 -7.62 11.97
N GLY A 10 17.55 -6.50 12.08
CA GLY A 10 16.10 -6.48 12.25
C GLY A 10 15.56 -6.12 10.88
N SER A 11 14.62 -6.88 10.33
CA SER A 11 14.07 -6.70 8.98
C SER A 11 13.68 -5.23 8.77
N ARG A 12 14.59 -4.42 8.21
CA ARG A 12 14.35 -3.00 7.96
C ARG A 12 13.19 -2.98 6.96
N GLY A 13 11.99 -2.69 7.45
CA GLY A 13 10.86 -2.45 6.57
C GLY A 13 11.28 -1.46 5.50
N LEU A 14 10.81 -1.66 4.26
CA LEU A 14 11.12 -0.79 3.14
C LEU A 14 10.96 0.68 3.59
N PRO A 15 12.03 1.52 3.53
CA PRO A 15 12.01 2.90 4.01
C PRO A 15 11.26 3.81 3.02
N ILE A 16 10.14 3.34 2.49
CA ILE A 16 9.31 4.03 1.51
C ILE A 16 8.18 4.68 2.29
N GLU A 17 8.23 6.00 2.39
CA GLU A 17 7.25 6.84 3.07
C GLU A 17 6.69 7.94 2.17
N THR A 18 7.14 7.99 0.92
CA THR A 18 6.78 9.02 -0.06
C THR A 18 6.15 8.36 -1.26
N LEU A 19 5.10 9.01 -1.77
CA LEU A 19 4.48 8.72 -3.05
C LEU A 19 4.96 9.82 -4.04
N PRO A 20 5.17 9.50 -5.32
CA PRO A 20 5.05 8.18 -5.94
C PRO A 20 6.23 7.25 -5.60
N TYR A 21 6.01 5.93 -5.62
CA TYR A 21 7.08 4.93 -5.48
C TYR A 21 6.89 3.73 -6.41
N LYS A 22 7.99 3.11 -6.82
CA LYS A 22 7.98 1.89 -7.65
C LYS A 22 8.02 0.64 -6.79
N VAL A 23 7.20 -0.35 -7.13
CA VAL A 23 7.10 -1.63 -6.42
C VAL A 23 6.90 -2.78 -7.39
N ARG A 24 7.45 -3.94 -7.04
CA ARG A 24 7.32 -5.15 -7.85
C ARG A 24 6.07 -5.92 -7.47
N ILE A 25 5.39 -6.46 -8.48
CA ILE A 25 4.27 -7.39 -8.29
C ILE A 25 4.84 -8.75 -7.89
N TYR A 26 4.39 -9.27 -6.74
CA TYR A 26 4.77 -10.60 -6.27
C TYR A 26 4.13 -11.71 -7.13
N SER A 27 4.67 -12.92 -7.00
CA SER A 27 4.23 -14.09 -7.76
C SER A 27 2.74 -14.44 -7.59
N ASN A 28 2.13 -14.00 -6.48
CA ASN A 28 0.70 -14.15 -6.20
C ASN A 28 -0.17 -13.00 -6.76
N ASN A 29 0.40 -12.16 -7.63
CA ASN A 29 -0.25 -10.98 -8.22
C ASN A 29 -0.63 -9.93 -7.18
N GLN A 30 0.00 -9.99 -6.01
CA GLN A 30 -0.19 -9.06 -4.93
C GLN A 30 0.95 -8.06 -4.88
N VAL A 31 0.61 -6.85 -4.49
CA VAL A 31 1.54 -5.78 -4.22
C VAL A 31 1.60 -5.59 -2.71
N LEU A 32 2.81 -5.57 -2.17
CA LEU A 32 3.07 -5.30 -0.77
C LEU A 32 3.17 -3.79 -0.56
N VAL A 33 2.32 -3.27 0.32
CA VAL A 33 2.39 -1.91 0.84
C VAL A 33 3.16 -1.94 2.17
N PRO A 34 4.29 -1.23 2.27
CA PRO A 34 5.06 -1.18 3.49
C PRO A 34 4.24 -0.65 4.67
N ALA A 35 4.41 -1.25 5.85
CA ALA A 35 3.81 -0.80 7.10
C ALA A 35 3.98 0.70 7.37
N ARG A 36 5.15 1.27 7.06
CA ARG A 36 5.44 2.69 7.26
C ARG A 36 4.51 3.58 6.42
N LEU A 37 4.32 3.22 5.15
CA LEU A 37 3.42 3.94 4.26
C LEU A 37 1.97 3.80 4.72
N VAL A 38 1.55 2.59 5.12
CA VAL A 38 0.22 2.33 5.68
C VAL A 38 -0.06 3.20 6.91
N ARG A 39 0.91 3.31 7.83
CA ARG A 39 0.81 4.15 9.04
C ARG A 39 0.73 5.63 8.68
N LYS A 40 1.59 6.10 7.77
CA LYS A 40 1.63 7.50 7.35
C LYS A 40 0.34 7.95 6.67
N LEU A 41 -0.27 7.07 5.88
CA LEU A 41 -1.55 7.32 5.23
C LEU A 41 -2.75 7.10 6.16
N GLY A 42 -2.55 6.54 7.36
CA GLY A 42 -3.63 6.24 8.29
C GLY A 42 -4.56 5.09 7.86
N ILE A 43 -4.21 4.33 6.82
CA ILE A 43 -5.06 3.26 6.26
C ILE A 43 -4.95 1.92 7.02
N GLN A 44 -4.26 1.92 8.16
CA GLN A 44 -3.98 0.74 8.98
C GLN A 44 -5.22 0.03 9.52
N ASN A 45 -6.36 0.71 9.65
CA ASN A 45 -7.62 0.10 10.09
C ASN A 45 -8.62 -0.12 8.94
N LEU A 46 -8.24 0.22 7.70
CA LEU A 46 -9.14 0.10 6.56
C LEU A 46 -9.17 -1.33 6.00
N ARG A 47 -10.35 -1.73 5.54
CA ARG A 47 -10.57 -3.00 4.82
C ARG A 47 -10.37 -2.84 3.32
N TYR A 48 -10.71 -1.67 2.80
CA TYR A 48 -10.58 -1.30 1.39
C TYR A 48 -9.73 -0.04 1.30
N ALA A 49 -9.10 0.19 0.15
CA ALA A 49 -8.38 1.40 -0.16
C ALA A 49 -8.46 1.69 -1.65
N VAL A 50 -8.33 2.97 -1.99
CA VAL A 50 -8.25 3.43 -3.37
C VAL A 50 -6.80 3.65 -3.68
N VAL A 51 -6.26 2.85 -4.59
CA VAL A 51 -4.86 2.91 -4.99
C VAL A 51 -4.80 3.44 -6.42
N ARG A 52 -4.10 4.54 -6.62
CA ARG A 52 -3.76 5.04 -7.96
C ARG A 52 -2.40 4.49 -8.35
N ILE A 53 -2.38 3.65 -9.38
CA ILE A 53 -1.15 3.11 -9.96
C ILE A 53 -0.95 3.64 -11.37
N ARG A 54 0.31 3.85 -11.73
CA ARG A 54 0.75 4.08 -13.10
C ARG A 54 1.46 2.84 -13.62
N ILE A 55 1.02 2.40 -14.79
CA ILE A 55 1.59 1.29 -15.54
C ILE A 55 1.93 1.82 -16.92
N GLN A 56 3.22 1.86 -17.25
CA GLN A 56 3.71 2.49 -18.48
C GLN A 56 3.21 3.95 -18.56
N ASP A 57 2.35 4.27 -19.53
CA ASP A 57 1.76 5.60 -19.72
C ASP A 57 0.29 5.72 -19.27
N SER A 58 -0.26 4.66 -18.67
CA SER A 58 -1.65 4.64 -18.21
C SER A 58 -1.74 4.75 -16.69
N VAL A 59 -2.63 5.62 -16.20
CA VAL A 59 -2.95 5.76 -14.78
C VAL A 59 -4.28 5.09 -14.49
N TYR A 60 -4.30 4.23 -13.49
CA TYR A 60 -5.49 3.50 -13.06
C TYR A 60 -5.77 3.76 -11.58
N THR A 61 -7.03 3.99 -11.29
CA THR A 61 -7.55 4.09 -9.92
C THR A 61 -8.24 2.77 -9.58
N LEU A 62 -7.74 2.08 -8.56
CA LEU A 62 -8.19 0.75 -8.19
C LEU A 62 -8.78 0.74 -6.79
N HIS A 63 -9.97 0.17 -6.65
CA HIS A 63 -10.59 -0.08 -5.36
C HIS A 63 -10.21 -1.49 -4.92
N VAL A 64 -9.22 -1.59 -4.04
CA VAL A 64 -8.64 -2.87 -3.63
C VAL A 64 -8.90 -3.18 -2.18
N LYS A 65 -8.98 -4.48 -1.86
CA LYS A 65 -9.05 -4.95 -0.48
C LYS A 65 -7.65 -5.03 0.10
N LEU A 66 -7.42 -4.34 1.21
CA LEU A 66 -6.15 -4.39 1.95
C LEU A 66 -6.14 -5.63 2.84
N LEU A 67 -5.39 -6.65 2.44
CA LEU A 67 -5.14 -7.84 3.24
C LEU A 67 -4.21 -7.49 4.41
N ARG A 68 -4.69 -7.75 5.63
CA ARG A 68 -3.91 -7.57 6.86
C ARG A 68 -2.96 -8.74 7.04
N THR A 69 -1.72 -8.45 7.42
CA THR A 69 -0.75 -9.48 7.79
C THR A 69 -0.72 -9.67 9.31
N LYS A 70 -0.51 -10.91 9.79
CA LYS A 70 -0.64 -11.28 11.21
C LYS A 70 0.43 -10.66 12.12
N TYR A 71 1.62 -10.39 11.56
CA TYR A 71 2.82 -10.00 12.31
C TYR A 71 3.34 -8.59 11.97
N THR A 72 2.69 -7.86 11.07
CA THR A 72 3.15 -6.56 10.61
C THR A 72 1.96 -5.69 10.19
N ASP A 73 2.11 -4.37 10.31
CA ASP A 73 1.13 -3.39 9.81
C ASP A 73 1.18 -3.26 8.26
N SER A 74 2.03 -4.04 7.60
CA SER A 74 2.08 -4.13 6.14
C SER A 74 0.76 -4.65 5.59
N ARG A 75 0.34 -4.06 4.48
CA ARG A 75 -0.87 -4.47 3.76
C ARG A 75 -0.49 -5.05 2.42
N GLN A 76 -1.27 -6.03 1.96
CA GLN A 76 -1.13 -6.57 0.62
C GLN A 76 -2.43 -6.32 -0.13
N PHE A 77 -2.33 -6.03 -1.43
CA PHE A 77 -3.51 -5.93 -2.28
C PHE A 77 -3.27 -6.66 -3.59
N THR A 78 -4.34 -7.19 -4.17
CA THR A 78 -4.28 -7.90 -5.45
C THR A 78 -4.57 -6.93 -6.59
N ILE A 79 -3.78 -6.98 -7.65
CA ILE A 79 -4.08 -6.23 -8.88
C ILE A 79 -5.16 -6.97 -9.66
N PRO A 80 -6.25 -6.30 -10.09
CA PRO A 80 -7.29 -6.92 -10.90
C PRO A 80 -6.75 -7.51 -12.21
N LYS A 81 -7.33 -8.64 -12.64
CA LYS A 81 -6.93 -9.34 -13.85
C LYS A 81 -7.04 -8.45 -15.10
N GLU A 82 -8.08 -7.62 -15.17
CA GLU A 82 -8.34 -6.69 -16.28
C GLU A 82 -7.12 -5.80 -16.58
N ILE A 83 -6.54 -5.18 -15.55
CA ILE A 83 -5.36 -4.32 -15.71
C ILE A 83 -4.14 -5.13 -16.15
N ARG A 84 -3.97 -6.33 -15.60
CA ARG A 84 -2.83 -7.19 -15.96
C ARG A 84 -2.89 -7.63 -17.40
N GLU A 85 -4.05 -8.06 -17.87
CA GLU A 85 -4.24 -8.47 -19.26
C GLU A 85 -4.10 -7.29 -20.22
N LYS A 86 -4.63 -6.13 -19.85
CA LYS A 86 -4.54 -4.91 -20.65
C LYS A 86 -3.10 -4.43 -20.87
N HIS A 87 -2.22 -4.62 -19.88
CA HIS A 87 -0.81 -4.19 -19.95
C HIS A 87 0.20 -5.34 -20.08
N GLY A 88 -0.26 -6.59 -20.17
CA GLY A 88 0.63 -7.77 -20.17
C GLY A 88 1.48 -7.90 -18.89
N LEU A 89 0.97 -7.46 -17.73
CA LEU A 89 1.72 -7.49 -16.48
C LEU A 89 1.96 -8.92 -15.99
N SER A 90 3.22 -9.32 -15.96
CA SER A 90 3.65 -10.62 -15.46
C SER A 90 4.02 -10.54 -13.97
N THR A 91 4.18 -11.71 -13.34
CA THR A 91 4.86 -11.79 -12.05
C THR A 91 6.26 -11.20 -12.23
N ASN A 92 6.74 -10.41 -11.27
CA ASN A 92 8.00 -9.65 -11.36
C ASN A 92 7.95 -8.31 -12.13
N SER A 93 6.82 -7.92 -12.72
CA SER A 93 6.66 -6.58 -13.30
C SER A 93 6.70 -5.48 -12.22
N GLU A 94 7.24 -4.33 -12.58
CA GLU A 94 7.24 -3.13 -11.75
C GLU A 94 6.01 -2.26 -12.03
N VAL A 95 5.40 -1.73 -10.98
CA VAL A 95 4.32 -0.76 -11.04
C VAL A 95 4.68 0.45 -10.20
N GLU A 96 4.25 1.62 -10.64
CA GLU A 96 4.46 2.85 -9.90
C GLU A 96 3.17 3.19 -9.16
N ILE A 97 3.22 3.25 -7.83
CA ILE A 97 2.10 3.72 -7.04
C ILE A 97 2.21 5.23 -6.95
N LEU A 98 1.21 5.91 -7.50
CA LEU A 98 1.10 7.36 -7.48
C LEU A 98 0.43 7.85 -6.19
N ASP A 99 -0.62 7.17 -5.76
CA ASP A 99 -1.37 7.57 -4.58
C ASP A 99 -2.07 6.38 -3.92
N ILE A 100 -2.26 6.43 -2.61
CA ILE A 100 -3.07 5.46 -1.86
C ILE A 100 -3.91 6.24 -0.86
N GLY A 101 -5.22 6.21 -1.07
CA GLY A 101 -6.20 6.87 -0.22
C GLY A 101 -7.12 5.89 0.48
N PRO A 102 -7.81 6.35 1.54
CA PRO A 102 -8.99 5.67 2.02
C PRO A 102 -10.02 5.55 0.87
N PRO A 103 -10.84 4.48 0.87
CA PRO A 103 -12.01 4.45 0.02
C PRO A 103 -12.92 5.55 0.52
N GLU A 104 -13.40 6.37 -0.41
CA GLU A 104 -14.44 7.37 -0.18
C GLU A 104 -15.53 6.77 0.73
N SER A 105 -15.43 7.08 2.02
CA SER A 105 -16.33 6.58 3.05
C SER A 105 -17.28 7.73 3.34
N PRO A 106 -18.58 7.60 3.03
CA PRO A 106 -19.55 8.60 3.42
C PRO A 106 -19.86 8.43 4.91
N SER A 107 -19.11 9.09 5.81
CA SER A 107 -19.47 9.41 7.22
C SER A 107 -18.24 9.90 7.99
N GLN A 108 -17.89 11.17 7.89
CA GLN A 108 -18.32 12.17 8.89
C GLN A 108 -19.74 11.93 9.47
N GLN A 109 -19.78 11.34 10.66
CA GLN A 109 -20.69 11.76 11.74
C GLN A 109 -19.81 11.77 13.00
N ALA A 110 -19.17 12.89 13.31
CA ALA A 110 -19.72 13.93 14.19
C ALA A 110 -20.11 13.38 15.58
N THR A 111 -19.18 13.55 16.53
CA THR A 111 -19.42 14.12 17.87
C THR A 111 -20.66 13.67 18.67
N GLY A 112 -20.41 12.89 19.72
CA GLY A 112 -20.93 13.16 21.07
C GLY A 112 -19.78 12.84 22.04
N SER A 113 -18.99 13.78 22.55
CA SER A 113 -19.31 14.84 23.50
C SER A 113 -20.01 14.30 24.75
N GLY A 114 -19.29 14.32 25.89
CA GLY A 114 -19.90 14.45 27.21
C GLY A 114 -19.91 13.20 28.09
N ALA A 115 -19.08 13.24 29.13
CA ALA A 115 -19.11 12.40 30.31
C ALA A 115 -20.36 12.71 31.19
N PRO A 116 -20.57 12.00 32.32
CA PRO A 116 -21.89 11.70 32.92
C PRO A 116 -22.48 12.87 33.73
N GLY A 117 -23.81 12.84 33.90
CA GLY A 117 -24.53 13.53 34.96
C GLY A 117 -24.86 12.58 36.10
#